data_AF-A0A1G0E0K9-F1
#
_entry.id   AF-A0A1G0E0K9-F1
#
_cell.length_a   1.000
_cell.length_b   1.000
_cell.length_c   1.000
_cell.angle_alpha   90.00
_cell.angle_beta   90.00
_cell.angle_gamma   90.00
#
_symmetry.space_group_name_H-M   'P 1'
#
loop_
_entity.id
_entity.type
_entity.pdbx_description
1 polymer ?
#
loop_
_entity_poly.entity_id
_entity_poly.type
_entity_poly.pdbx_seq_one_letter_code
_entity_poly.pdbx_strand_id
1 'polypeptide(L)'
;MEIGVGGVTNLCCYIRKSPGVVNGNNLLEIYNSKAAKKIRKSILNGSFKYCDLKNCPHYAAGNLPQQEDCSGSIYEEIIKNNTTQLNYVNLWLSFDSRCNLTCISCRNDIVKCNNEQEQKVELLMDTVKKKLECIKHIGLNGAGDPFVSPSMRDFLFNFDSIEYPHIQIALLTNGLLFDEKMWERMRKAQPAIKSVQISVDGATAESYEKIRRGSSFERLNNNLHFLSNLRKEKVINEFIISFVVNAINFREMPEFVRLGKTLACDQIYFSHIVDWGALGKKYNEMAVHLPENKYHQEFISILTDTTFEDSSVELGNIKRYRPKRILRESLFS
;
A
#
# COMPACT_ATOMS: atom_id res chain seq x y z
N MET A 1 -7.22 9.61 2.50
CA MET A 1 -6.61 10.33 3.62
C MET A 1 -6.12 9.28 4.58
N GLU A 2 -4.82 9.20 4.74
CA GLU A 2 -4.18 8.38 5.74
C GLU A 2 -4.33 9.04 7.11
N ILE A 3 -4.66 8.25 8.13
CA ILE A 3 -4.62 8.64 9.54
C ILE A 3 -3.44 7.86 10.15
N GLY A 4 -2.35 8.58 10.42
CA GLY A 4 -1.14 8.03 11.02
C GLY A 4 -1.18 8.03 12.56
N VAL A 5 -0.09 7.57 13.16
CA VAL A 5 0.10 7.53 14.62
C VAL A 5 -0.16 8.91 15.22
N GLY A 6 -0.93 8.95 16.31
CA GLY A 6 -1.32 10.21 16.97
C GLY A 6 -2.43 10.98 16.24
N GLY A 7 -3.05 10.41 15.21
CA GLY A 7 -4.18 11.01 14.49
C GLY A 7 -3.78 12.01 13.41
N VAL A 8 -2.48 12.21 13.18
CA VAL A 8 -2.00 13.10 12.12
C VAL A 8 -2.47 12.56 10.77
N THR A 9 -3.09 13.42 9.97
CA THR A 9 -3.63 13.00 8.68
C THR A 9 -2.74 13.42 7.51
N ASN A 10 -2.81 12.68 6.40
CA ASN A 10 -2.21 13.06 5.12
C ASN A 10 -3.15 12.68 3.98
N LEU A 11 -3.25 13.49 2.92
CA LEU A 11 -4.09 13.12 1.76
C LEU A 11 -3.44 12.02 0.89
N CYS A 12 -2.11 11.92 0.92
CA CYS A 12 -1.29 10.94 0.22
C CYS A 12 0.05 10.80 0.96
N CYS A 13 0.67 9.62 0.94
CA CYS A 13 1.95 9.33 1.60
C CYS A 13 3.11 10.21 1.10
N TYR A 14 3.00 10.76 -0.12
CA TYR A 14 4.01 11.63 -0.75
C TYR A 14 3.62 13.11 -0.70
N ILE A 15 2.68 13.51 0.17
CA ILE A 15 2.29 14.91 0.38
C ILE A 15 2.65 15.28 1.82
N ARG A 16 3.57 16.24 2.00
CA ARG A 16 4.07 16.65 3.33
C ARG A 16 3.11 17.57 4.08
N LYS A 17 2.11 18.11 3.40
CA LYS A 17 1.15 19.04 4.00
C LYS A 17 -0.04 18.27 4.57
N SER A 18 -0.07 18.17 5.89
CA SER A 18 -1.19 17.56 6.61
C SER A 18 -2.47 18.41 6.48
N PRO A 19 -3.65 17.80 6.23
CA PRO A 19 -4.93 18.49 6.28
C PRO A 19 -5.47 18.69 7.70
N GLY A 20 -4.88 18.08 8.73
CA GLY A 20 -5.27 18.23 10.14
C GLY A 20 -4.88 17.03 11.02
N VAL A 21 -5.33 17.04 12.27
CA VAL A 21 -5.19 15.93 13.22
C VAL A 21 -6.58 15.49 13.63
N VAL A 22 -6.85 14.18 13.62
CA VAL A 22 -8.13 13.62 14.10
C VAL A 22 -8.23 13.81 15.60
N ASN A 23 -9.19 14.61 16.05
CA ASN A 23 -9.50 14.87 17.44
C ASN A 23 -11.03 14.94 17.65
N GLY A 24 -11.70 13.78 17.69
CA GLY A 24 -13.15 13.70 17.83
C GLY A 24 -13.89 13.68 16.48
N ASN A 25 -15.11 14.22 16.42
CA ASN A 25 -16.12 13.91 15.39
C ASN A 25 -15.93 14.60 14.00
N ASN A 26 -14.73 15.04 13.63
CA ASN A 26 -14.50 15.98 12.51
C ASN A 26 -13.91 15.37 11.22
N LEU A 27 -14.05 14.06 10.96
CA LEU A 27 -13.39 13.40 9.82
C LEU A 27 -13.68 14.07 8.45
N LEU A 28 -14.94 14.37 8.15
CA LEU A 28 -15.32 15.03 6.90
C LEU A 28 -14.84 16.49 6.84
N GLU A 29 -14.77 17.17 7.99
CA GLU A 29 -14.27 18.54 8.09
C GLU A 29 -12.76 18.59 7.83
N ILE A 30 -11.98 17.67 8.42
CA ILE A 30 -10.54 17.53 8.14
C ILE A 30 -10.34 17.20 6.66
N TYR A 31 -11.12 16.26 6.13
CA TYR A 31 -11.05 15.87 4.72
C TYR A 31 -11.40 17.02 3.76
N ASN A 32 -12.10 18.06 4.24
CA ASN A 32 -12.45 19.27 3.51
C ASN A 32 -11.81 20.55 4.07
N SER A 33 -10.73 20.41 4.84
CA SER A 33 -10.06 21.55 5.45
C SER A 33 -9.49 22.51 4.40
N LYS A 34 -9.16 23.74 4.81
CA LYS A 34 -8.49 24.72 3.93
C LYS A 34 -7.20 24.14 3.33
N ALA A 35 -6.47 23.31 4.07
CA ALA A 35 -5.27 22.64 3.58
C ALA A 35 -5.62 21.56 2.55
N ALA A 36 -6.60 20.69 2.82
CA ALA A 36 -7.05 19.66 1.89
C ALA A 36 -7.52 20.24 0.54
N LYS A 37 -8.35 21.30 0.59
CA LYS A 37 -8.85 21.99 -0.60
C LYS A 37 -7.72 22.61 -1.43
N LYS A 38 -6.71 23.21 -0.78
CA LYS A 38 -5.51 23.75 -1.47
C LYS A 38 -4.71 22.63 -2.16
N ILE A 39 -4.58 21.47 -1.54
CA ILE A 39 -3.89 20.32 -2.12
C ILE A 39 -4.64 19.82 -3.36
N ARG A 40 -5.95 19.54 -3.25
CA ARG A 40 -6.76 19.10 -4.39
C ARG A 40 -6.72 20.11 -5.54
N LYS A 41 -6.83 21.42 -5.25
CA LYS A 41 -6.70 22.48 -6.27
C LYS A 41 -5.36 22.43 -7.01
N SER A 42 -4.26 22.09 -6.31
CA SER A 42 -2.95 21.98 -6.94
C SER A 42 -2.81 20.75 -7.86
N ILE A 43 -3.59 19.70 -7.63
CA ILE A 43 -3.64 18.52 -8.51
C ILE A 43 -4.52 18.84 -9.72
N LEU A 44 -5.71 19.42 -9.49
CA LEU A 44 -6.66 19.78 -10.54
C LEU A 44 -6.17 20.88 -11.49
N ASN A 45 -5.12 21.63 -11.13
CA ASN A 45 -4.51 22.61 -12.02
C ASN A 45 -3.14 22.16 -12.57
N GLY A 46 -2.76 20.89 -12.36
CA GLY A 46 -1.52 20.30 -12.86
C GLY A 46 -0.24 20.80 -12.18
N SER A 47 -0.30 21.70 -11.20
CA SER A 47 0.92 22.22 -10.55
C SER A 47 1.58 21.22 -9.60
N PHE A 48 0.80 20.27 -9.05
CA PHE A 48 1.24 19.31 -8.03
C PHE A 48 2.05 19.95 -6.88
N LYS A 49 1.77 21.22 -6.56
CA LYS A 49 2.61 22.08 -5.70
C LYS A 49 2.99 21.47 -4.36
N TYR A 50 2.18 20.58 -3.81
CA TYR A 50 2.39 19.96 -2.50
C TYR A 50 2.89 18.50 -2.56
N CYS A 51 3.06 17.95 -3.76
CA CYS A 51 3.44 16.56 -3.99
C CYS A 51 4.97 16.42 -4.08
N ASP A 52 5.50 15.36 -3.47
CA ASP A 52 6.88 14.91 -3.67
C ASP A 52 6.95 14.04 -4.94
N LEU A 53 6.98 14.71 -6.10
CA LEU A 53 7.03 14.03 -7.41
C LEU A 53 8.31 13.21 -7.60
N LYS A 54 9.39 13.54 -6.87
CA LYS A 54 10.63 12.76 -6.91
C LYS A 54 10.39 11.36 -6.36
N ASN A 55 9.58 11.21 -5.30
CA ASN A 55 9.39 9.91 -4.63
C ASN A 55 8.06 9.22 -4.97
N CYS A 56 7.11 9.96 -5.54
CA CYS A 56 5.80 9.43 -5.92
C CYS A 56 5.90 8.27 -6.95
N PRO A 57 5.43 7.06 -6.64
CA PRO A 57 5.47 5.91 -7.55
C PRO A 57 4.56 6.13 -8.76
N HIS A 58 3.38 6.73 -8.59
CA HIS A 58 2.45 6.99 -9.70
C HIS A 58 3.02 7.98 -10.71
N TYR A 59 3.72 9.02 -10.24
CA TYR A 59 4.39 9.98 -11.12
C TYR A 59 5.58 9.33 -11.82
N ALA A 60 6.45 8.63 -11.07
CA ALA A 60 7.60 7.93 -11.63
C ALA A 60 7.20 6.83 -12.63
N ALA A 61 6.04 6.20 -12.41
CA ALA A 61 5.51 5.19 -13.30
C ALA A 61 4.87 5.78 -14.57
N GLY A 62 4.56 7.08 -14.60
CA GLY A 62 3.80 7.70 -15.69
C GLY A 62 2.33 7.28 -15.68
N ASN A 63 1.80 6.87 -14.53
CA ASN A 63 0.43 6.36 -14.39
C ASN A 63 -0.59 7.47 -14.02
N LEU A 64 -0.14 8.72 -13.92
CA LEU A 64 -1.06 9.84 -13.69
C LEU A 64 -1.68 10.28 -15.02
N PRO A 65 -3.01 10.27 -15.16
CA PRO A 65 -3.67 10.68 -16.40
C PRO A 65 -3.43 12.17 -16.65
N GLN A 66 -3.30 12.55 -17.93
CA GLN A 66 -3.35 13.96 -18.29
C GLN A 66 -4.79 14.47 -18.21
N GLN A 67 -4.97 15.79 -18.10
CA GLN A 67 -6.31 16.36 -18.01
C GLN A 67 -7.13 16.13 -19.27
N GLU A 68 -6.49 16.13 -20.43
CA GLU A 68 -7.09 15.80 -21.73
C GLU A 68 -7.56 14.34 -21.81
N ASP A 69 -6.83 13.41 -21.17
CA ASP A 69 -7.19 11.99 -21.10
C ASP A 69 -8.37 11.70 -20.17
N CYS A 70 -8.78 12.67 -19.35
CA CYS A 70 -9.89 12.51 -18.41
C CYS A 70 -11.27 12.72 -19.03
N SER A 71 -11.38 13.05 -20.33
CA SER A 71 -12.67 13.21 -21.02
C SER A 71 -13.47 11.91 -21.00
N GLY A 72 -14.76 11.98 -20.66
CA GLY A 72 -15.64 10.81 -20.51
C GLY A 72 -15.40 9.98 -19.25
N SER A 73 -14.46 10.38 -18.38
CA SER A 73 -14.20 9.72 -17.10
C SER A 73 -14.96 10.38 -15.95
N ILE A 74 -14.96 9.72 -14.78
CA ILE A 74 -15.48 10.31 -13.53
C ILE A 74 -14.75 11.60 -13.12
N TYR A 75 -13.57 11.89 -13.69
CA TYR A 75 -12.77 13.06 -13.36
C TYR A 75 -13.14 14.29 -14.19
N GLU A 76 -13.86 14.14 -15.30
CA GLU A 76 -14.17 15.26 -16.21
C GLU A 76 -14.93 16.37 -15.49
N GLU A 77 -16.02 16.03 -14.80
CA GLU A 77 -16.81 17.00 -14.04
C GLU A 77 -16.05 17.59 -12.85
N ILE A 78 -15.20 16.78 -12.20
CA ILE A 78 -14.36 17.23 -11.08
C ILE A 78 -13.38 18.30 -11.55
N ILE A 79 -12.77 18.11 -12.72
CA ILE A 79 -11.83 19.06 -13.32
C ILE A 79 -12.58 20.32 -13.79
N LYS A 80 -13.66 20.16 -14.58
CA LYS A 80 -14.49 21.28 -15.09
C LYS A 80 -15.01 22.19 -13.97
N ASN A 81 -15.52 21.60 -12.89
CA ASN A 81 -16.09 22.33 -11.76
C ASN A 81 -15.03 22.74 -10.71
N ASN A 82 -13.77 22.34 -10.90
CA ASN A 82 -12.69 22.51 -9.91
C ASN A 82 -13.13 22.04 -8.51
N THR A 83 -13.76 20.87 -8.45
CA THR A 83 -14.38 20.30 -7.24
C THR A 83 -13.31 19.91 -6.24
N THR A 84 -13.19 20.68 -5.16
CA THR A 84 -12.21 20.43 -4.08
C THR A 84 -12.86 20.02 -2.76
N GLN A 85 -14.19 20.07 -2.69
CA GLN A 85 -15.01 19.64 -1.56
C GLN A 85 -15.74 18.35 -1.91
N LEU A 86 -15.70 17.38 -1.00
CA LEU A 86 -16.30 16.06 -1.15
C LEU A 86 -17.30 15.80 -0.02
N ASN A 87 -18.36 15.06 -0.28
CA ASN A 87 -19.37 14.65 0.70
C ASN A 87 -19.08 13.28 1.33
N TYR A 88 -18.02 12.61 0.89
CA TYR A 88 -17.54 11.35 1.44
C TYR A 88 -16.05 11.42 1.79
N VAL A 89 -15.58 10.43 2.54
CA VAL A 89 -14.18 10.27 2.95
C VAL A 89 -13.65 8.93 2.48
N ASN A 90 -12.44 8.94 1.93
CA ASN A 90 -11.63 7.74 1.73
C ASN A 90 -10.55 7.73 2.80
N LEU A 91 -10.49 6.68 3.59
CA LEU A 91 -9.57 6.55 4.71
C LEU A 91 -8.53 5.45 4.48
N TRP A 92 -7.35 5.66 5.05
CA TRP A 92 -6.31 4.66 5.18
C TRP A 92 -5.84 4.68 6.64
N LEU A 93 -6.06 3.60 7.39
CA LEU A 93 -5.84 3.58 8.85
C LEU A 93 -4.44 3.05 9.15
N SER A 94 -3.51 3.95 9.49
CA SER A 94 -2.09 3.66 9.76
C SER A 94 -1.63 4.17 11.13
N PHE A 95 -2.56 4.20 12.08
CA PHE A 95 -2.33 4.74 13.43
C PHE A 95 -1.95 3.70 14.48
N ASP A 96 -2.02 2.41 14.15
CA ASP A 96 -1.51 1.33 15.00
C ASP A 96 -0.28 0.71 14.33
N SER A 97 0.84 0.70 15.06
CA SER A 97 2.13 0.22 14.59
C SER A 97 2.46 -1.19 15.06
N ARG A 98 1.58 -1.85 15.85
CA ARG A 98 1.78 -3.24 16.28
C ARG A 98 1.93 -4.17 15.08
N CYS A 99 2.94 -5.04 15.14
CA CYS A 99 3.22 -6.05 14.13
C CYS A 99 3.90 -7.25 14.80
N ASN A 100 3.67 -8.45 14.29
CA ASN A 100 4.25 -9.71 14.77
C ASN A 100 5.64 -10.00 14.17
N LEU A 101 6.16 -9.10 13.31
CA LEU A 101 7.43 -9.26 12.61
C LEU A 101 8.38 -8.10 12.91
N THR A 102 9.68 -8.33 12.73
CA THR A 102 10.73 -7.32 12.84
C THR A 102 11.48 -7.14 11.52
N CYS A 103 10.76 -6.87 10.43
CA CYS A 103 11.37 -6.77 9.10
C CYS A 103 12.56 -5.78 9.07
N ILE A 104 13.64 -6.14 8.37
CA ILE A 104 14.93 -5.43 8.42
C ILE A 104 14.86 -3.93 8.10
N SER A 105 13.91 -3.52 7.27
CA SER A 105 13.71 -2.12 6.85
C SER A 105 12.69 -1.38 7.73
N CYS A 106 11.82 -2.11 8.42
CA CYS A 106 10.69 -1.52 9.15
C CYS A 106 11.04 -1.20 10.59
N ARG A 107 11.68 -2.14 11.31
CA ARG A 107 11.87 -2.06 12.77
C ARG A 107 12.88 -3.07 13.27
N ASN A 108 13.53 -2.75 14.39
CA ASN A 108 14.47 -3.64 15.06
C ASN A 108 13.80 -4.57 16.08
N ASP A 109 12.71 -4.12 16.69
CA ASP A 109 12.01 -4.84 17.76
C ASP A 109 10.52 -4.99 17.48
N ILE A 110 9.90 -5.97 18.14
CA ILE A 110 8.45 -6.12 18.13
C ILE A 110 7.84 -4.89 18.80
N VAL A 111 6.94 -4.21 18.08
CA VAL A 111 6.29 -3.00 18.58
C VAL A 111 5.21 -3.41 19.57
N LYS A 112 5.42 -3.04 20.83
CA LYS A 112 4.43 -3.14 21.91
C LYS A 112 3.78 -1.77 22.11
N CYS A 113 2.49 -1.76 22.40
CA CYS A 113 1.80 -0.54 22.85
C CYS A 113 1.74 -0.53 24.37
N ASN A 114 2.01 0.63 24.97
CA ASN A 114 1.65 0.89 26.36
C ASN A 114 0.17 1.32 26.45
N ASN A 115 -0.35 1.44 27.67
CA ASN A 115 -1.77 1.78 27.90
C ASN A 115 -2.18 3.11 27.24
N GLU A 116 -1.31 4.13 27.25
CA GLU A 116 -1.61 5.43 26.65
C GLU A 116 -1.71 5.33 25.11
N GLN A 117 -0.81 4.57 24.49
CA GLN A 117 -0.83 4.32 23.05
C GLN A 117 -2.06 3.52 22.65
N GLU A 118 -2.43 2.51 23.45
CA GLU A 118 -3.64 1.70 23.23
C GLU A 118 -4.90 2.57 23.27
N GLN A 119 -5.05 3.41 24.30
CA GLN A 119 -6.18 4.35 24.39
C GLN A 119 -6.25 5.31 23.18
N LYS A 120 -5.11 5.78 22.67
CA LYS A 120 -5.08 6.61 21.46
C LYS A 120 -5.53 5.86 20.22
N VAL A 121 -5.13 4.60 20.06
CA VAL A 121 -5.57 3.74 18.95
C VAL A 121 -7.07 3.49 19.04
N GLU A 122 -7.59 3.16 20.23
CA GLU A 122 -9.01 2.94 20.48
C GLU A 122 -9.84 4.19 20.18
N LEU A 123 -9.41 5.37 20.67
CA LEU A 123 -10.09 6.64 20.41
C LEU A 123 -10.17 6.96 18.90
N LEU A 124 -9.10 6.72 18.16
CA LEU A 124 -9.08 6.90 16.71
C LEU A 124 -10.02 5.92 16.01
N MET A 125 -10.03 4.65 16.44
CA MET A 125 -10.94 3.65 15.89
C MET A 125 -12.40 3.98 16.19
N ASP A 126 -12.72 4.40 17.40
CA ASP A 126 -14.07 4.84 17.78
C ASP A 126 -14.54 6.05 16.97
N THR A 127 -13.61 6.97 16.68
CA THR A 127 -13.89 8.11 15.80
C THR A 127 -14.27 7.65 14.38
N VAL A 128 -13.57 6.64 13.85
CA VAL A 128 -13.89 6.05 12.54
C VAL A 128 -15.24 5.33 12.58
N LYS A 129 -15.48 4.48 13.59
CA LYS A 129 -16.75 3.75 13.78
C LYS A 129 -17.96 4.69 13.85
N LYS A 130 -17.83 5.85 14.49
CA LYS A 130 -18.90 6.87 14.58
C LYS A 130 -19.20 7.60 13.25
N LYS A 131 -18.43 7.37 12.19
CA LYS A 131 -18.49 8.12 10.92
C LYS A 131 -18.57 7.22 9.68
N LEU A 132 -18.93 5.95 9.85
CA LEU A 132 -19.07 4.99 8.75
C LEU A 132 -20.03 5.48 7.66
N GLU A 133 -21.09 6.21 8.00
CA GLU A 133 -22.05 6.76 7.04
C GLU A 133 -21.43 7.67 5.96
N CYS A 134 -20.36 8.43 6.29
CA CYS A 134 -19.71 9.31 5.33
C CYS A 134 -18.43 8.72 4.73
N ILE A 135 -18.05 7.49 5.10
CA ILE A 135 -16.86 6.83 4.58
C ILE A 135 -17.26 5.98 3.38
N LYS A 136 -16.48 6.05 2.30
CA LYS A 136 -16.69 5.23 1.09
C LYS A 136 -15.66 4.10 0.97
N HIS A 137 -14.42 4.36 1.38
CA HIS A 137 -13.34 3.36 1.36
C HIS A 137 -12.55 3.38 2.65
N ILE A 138 -12.22 2.20 3.17
CA ILE A 138 -11.36 2.00 4.33
C ILE A 138 -10.22 1.08 3.91
N GLY A 139 -9.03 1.65 3.75
CA GLY A 139 -7.79 0.87 3.77
C GLY A 139 -7.36 0.62 5.20
N LEU A 140 -6.99 -0.62 5.52
CA LEU A 140 -6.39 -0.96 6.80
C LEU A 140 -4.91 -1.22 6.60
N ASN A 141 -4.14 -0.58 7.49
CA ASN A 141 -2.69 -0.63 7.74
C ASN A 141 -1.76 0.03 6.70
N GLY A 142 -0.62 0.46 7.22
CA GLY A 142 0.52 1.11 6.54
C GLY A 142 1.70 1.34 7.51
N ALA A 143 1.48 1.16 8.82
CA ALA A 143 2.51 1.23 9.87
C ALA A 143 2.71 -0.07 10.69
N GLY A 144 1.75 -1.01 10.63
CA GLY A 144 1.71 -2.25 11.41
C GLY A 144 0.98 -3.35 10.64
N ASP A 145 0.45 -4.35 11.33
CA ASP A 145 -0.39 -5.39 10.72
C ASP A 145 -1.81 -5.39 11.33
N PRO A 146 -2.87 -5.40 10.49
CA PRO A 146 -4.25 -5.18 10.95
C PRO A 146 -4.76 -6.38 11.76
N PHE A 147 -4.22 -7.57 11.55
CA PHE A 147 -4.61 -8.77 12.30
C PHE A 147 -3.87 -8.89 13.64
N VAL A 148 -2.81 -8.11 13.84
CA VAL A 148 -2.11 -7.98 15.12
C VAL A 148 -2.78 -6.92 15.99
N SER A 149 -3.21 -5.80 15.41
CA SER A 149 -3.94 -4.74 16.11
C SER A 149 -5.30 -5.24 16.65
N PRO A 150 -5.53 -5.26 17.98
CA PRO A 150 -6.82 -5.60 18.56
C PRO A 150 -7.96 -4.72 18.03
N SER A 151 -7.77 -3.41 17.93
CA SER A 151 -8.83 -2.49 17.49
C SER A 151 -9.19 -2.63 16.01
N MET A 152 -8.20 -2.86 15.13
CA MET A 152 -8.47 -3.10 13.70
C MET A 152 -9.06 -4.49 13.46
N ARG A 153 -8.57 -5.51 14.17
CA ARG A 153 -9.12 -6.87 14.09
C ARG A 153 -10.56 -6.92 14.63
N ASP A 154 -10.84 -6.25 15.74
CA ASP A 154 -12.19 -6.10 16.29
C ASP A 154 -13.12 -5.40 15.30
N PHE A 155 -12.64 -4.32 14.67
CA PHE A 155 -13.39 -3.66 13.61
C PHE A 155 -13.76 -4.64 12.48
N LEU A 156 -12.81 -5.43 11.99
CA LEU A 156 -13.08 -6.41 10.93
C LEU A 156 -14.03 -7.54 11.34
N PHE A 157 -13.98 -8.00 12.61
CA PHE A 157 -14.89 -9.03 13.10
C PHE A 157 -16.33 -8.53 13.25
N ASN A 158 -16.51 -7.26 13.59
CA ASN A 158 -17.82 -6.69 13.90
C ASN A 158 -18.39 -5.80 12.80
N PHE A 159 -17.62 -5.52 11.73
CA PHE A 159 -18.09 -4.72 10.61
C PHE A 159 -19.17 -5.49 9.83
N ASP A 160 -20.36 -4.89 9.70
CA ASP A 160 -21.49 -5.46 8.98
C ASP A 160 -21.68 -4.78 7.62
N SER A 161 -21.33 -5.49 6.54
CA SER A 161 -21.49 -4.98 5.18
C SER A 161 -22.94 -4.83 4.76
N ILE A 162 -23.91 -5.43 5.48
CA ILE A 162 -25.34 -5.21 5.23
C ILE A 162 -25.76 -3.84 5.75
N GLU A 163 -25.22 -3.41 6.90
CA GLU A 163 -25.49 -2.09 7.48
C GLU A 163 -24.79 -0.96 6.71
N TYR A 164 -23.58 -1.24 6.19
CA TYR A 164 -22.76 -0.26 5.45
C TYR A 164 -22.39 -0.73 4.03
N PRO A 165 -23.38 -0.94 3.13
CA PRO A 165 -23.14 -1.54 1.82
C PRO A 165 -22.34 -0.66 0.86
N HIS A 166 -22.21 0.64 1.16
CA HIS A 166 -21.44 1.60 0.37
C HIS A 166 -19.93 1.58 0.68
N ILE A 167 -19.52 0.92 1.76
CA ILE A 167 -18.11 0.88 2.18
C ILE A 167 -17.39 -0.27 1.48
N GLN A 168 -16.23 0.04 0.93
CA GLN A 168 -15.27 -0.94 0.46
C GLN A 168 -14.03 -0.96 1.35
N ILE A 169 -13.52 -2.15 1.64
CA ILE A 169 -12.37 -2.38 2.49
C ILE A 169 -11.20 -2.88 1.63
N ALA A 170 -10.02 -2.30 1.87
CA ALA A 170 -8.75 -2.78 1.34
C ALA A 170 -7.82 -3.19 2.50
N LEU A 171 -7.14 -4.32 2.36
CA LEU A 171 -6.24 -4.89 3.38
C LEU A 171 -4.81 -4.96 2.87
N LEU A 172 -3.82 -4.48 3.64
CA LEU A 172 -2.38 -4.55 3.30
C LEU A 172 -1.56 -5.41 4.29
N THR A 173 -1.77 -6.71 4.45
CA THR A 173 -1.11 -7.44 5.57
C THR A 173 0.27 -8.00 5.19
N ASN A 174 1.06 -8.40 6.19
CA ASN A 174 2.21 -9.31 5.98
C ASN A 174 1.78 -10.76 5.63
N GLY A 175 0.49 -11.06 5.72
CA GLY A 175 -0.12 -12.31 5.26
C GLY A 175 -0.08 -13.46 6.26
N LEU A 176 0.75 -13.43 7.30
CA LEU A 176 0.94 -14.61 8.17
C LEU A 176 -0.30 -14.95 9.01
N LEU A 177 -1.04 -13.93 9.45
CA LEU A 177 -2.25 -14.12 10.26
C LEU A 177 -3.53 -14.14 9.41
N PHE A 178 -3.40 -14.00 8.08
CA PHE A 178 -4.54 -14.02 7.17
C PHE A 178 -4.76 -15.43 6.60
N ASP A 179 -5.21 -16.32 7.47
CA ASP A 179 -5.60 -17.69 7.11
C ASP A 179 -7.13 -17.84 6.99
N GLU A 180 -7.57 -19.03 6.58
CA GLU A 180 -8.99 -19.38 6.46
C GLU A 180 -9.77 -19.15 7.76
N LYS A 181 -9.18 -19.48 8.92
CA LYS A 181 -9.85 -19.26 10.22
C LYS A 181 -10.08 -17.77 10.48
N MET A 182 -9.10 -16.93 10.16
CA MET A 182 -9.25 -15.47 10.27
C MET A 182 -10.34 -14.96 9.32
N TRP A 183 -10.34 -15.42 8.07
CA TRP A 183 -11.36 -15.07 7.09
C TRP A 183 -12.78 -15.45 7.55
N GLU A 184 -12.96 -16.66 8.06
CA GLU A 184 -14.23 -17.17 8.56
C GLU A 184 -14.73 -16.45 9.83
N ARG A 185 -13.88 -15.71 10.54
CA ARG A 185 -14.30 -14.83 11.64
C ARG A 185 -14.81 -13.48 11.17
N MET A 186 -14.52 -13.09 9.93
CA MET A 186 -14.89 -11.81 9.33
C MET A 186 -16.09 -11.90 8.39
N ARG A 187 -16.93 -12.96 8.47
CA ARG A 187 -18.00 -13.24 7.46
C ARG A 187 -18.84 -12.04 7.07
N LYS A 188 -19.25 -11.24 8.06
CA LYS A 188 -20.07 -10.04 7.85
C LYS A 188 -19.35 -8.93 7.08
N ALA A 189 -18.03 -8.87 7.19
CA ALA A 189 -17.19 -7.89 6.50
C ALA A 189 -16.73 -8.38 5.12
N GLN A 190 -16.72 -9.69 4.86
CA GLN A 190 -16.24 -10.29 3.60
C GLN A 190 -16.81 -9.60 2.34
N PRO A 191 -18.12 -9.29 2.23
CA PRO A 191 -18.65 -8.63 1.04
C PRO A 191 -18.07 -7.22 0.79
N ALA A 192 -17.60 -6.54 1.83
CA ALA A 192 -16.96 -5.23 1.71
C ALA A 192 -15.45 -5.33 1.38
N ILE A 193 -14.79 -6.45 1.67
CA ILE A 193 -13.36 -6.63 1.40
C ILE A 193 -13.15 -6.85 -0.10
N LYS A 194 -12.67 -5.81 -0.80
CA LYS A 194 -12.52 -5.82 -2.26
C LYS A 194 -11.08 -6.06 -2.71
N SER A 195 -10.11 -5.49 -2.00
CA SER A 195 -8.70 -5.57 -2.37
C SER A 195 -7.87 -6.11 -1.22
N VAL A 196 -7.01 -7.08 -1.52
CA VAL A 196 -6.07 -7.66 -0.58
C VAL A 196 -4.66 -7.57 -1.16
N GLN A 197 -3.79 -6.86 -0.46
CA GLN A 197 -2.38 -6.74 -0.76
C GLN A 197 -1.55 -7.44 0.32
N ILE A 198 -0.66 -8.33 -0.10
CA ILE A 198 0.24 -9.06 0.79
C ILE A 198 1.67 -8.58 0.55
N SER A 199 2.29 -8.09 1.61
CA SER A 199 3.72 -7.82 1.60
C SER A 199 4.46 -9.15 1.69
N VAL A 200 5.23 -9.49 0.66
CA VAL A 200 5.95 -10.76 0.58
C VAL A 200 7.46 -10.52 0.70
N ASP A 201 8.05 -9.67 -0.15
CA ASP A 201 9.47 -9.28 -0.11
C ASP A 201 10.51 -10.42 -0.37
N GLY A 202 10.10 -11.57 -0.90
CA GLY A 202 11.00 -12.67 -1.28
C GLY A 202 10.28 -13.77 -2.06
N ALA A 203 10.96 -14.39 -3.02
CA ALA A 203 10.45 -15.55 -3.76
C ALA A 203 10.92 -16.90 -3.16
N THR A 204 11.87 -16.86 -2.23
CA THR A 204 12.42 -18.05 -1.56
C THR A 204 12.26 -17.96 -0.04
N ALA A 205 12.28 -19.12 0.63
CA ALA A 205 12.23 -19.16 2.10
C ALA A 205 13.43 -18.44 2.73
N GLU A 206 14.63 -18.60 2.16
CA GLU A 206 15.85 -17.97 2.67
C GLU A 206 15.75 -16.45 2.66
N SER A 207 15.40 -15.84 1.51
CA SER A 207 15.31 -14.39 1.41
C SER A 207 14.16 -13.84 2.25
N TYR A 208 13.00 -14.49 2.20
CA TYR A 208 11.80 -14.10 2.93
C TYR A 208 12.04 -14.05 4.43
N GLU A 209 12.53 -15.15 5.02
CA GLU A 209 12.69 -15.25 6.47
C GLU A 209 13.86 -14.38 7.00
N LYS A 210 14.87 -14.16 6.16
CA LYS A 210 15.96 -13.22 6.45
C LYS A 210 15.47 -11.77 6.47
N ILE A 211 14.59 -11.38 5.54
CA ILE A 211 14.05 -10.02 5.44
C ILE A 211 12.96 -9.79 6.48
N ARG A 212 12.02 -10.72 6.61
CA ARG A 212 10.84 -10.65 7.47
C ARG A 212 11.01 -11.43 8.77
N ARG A 213 12.04 -11.09 9.54
CA ARG A 213 12.41 -11.76 10.80
C ARG A 213 11.18 -12.10 11.69
N GLY A 214 11.09 -13.38 12.07
CA GLY A 214 9.96 -13.95 12.81
C GLY A 214 8.85 -14.56 11.94
N SER A 215 9.04 -14.60 10.62
CA SER A 215 8.09 -15.19 9.68
C SER A 215 8.30 -16.68 9.44
N SER A 216 7.35 -17.31 8.74
CA SER A 216 7.46 -18.66 8.18
C SER A 216 7.03 -18.62 6.72
N PHE A 217 7.93 -18.96 5.81
CA PHE A 217 7.64 -18.95 4.37
C PHE A 217 6.56 -19.98 4.00
N GLU A 218 6.62 -21.16 4.61
CA GLU A 218 5.60 -22.21 4.44
C GLU A 218 4.19 -21.69 4.80
N ARG A 219 4.06 -21.06 5.98
CA ARG A 219 2.78 -20.48 6.41
C ARG A 219 2.31 -19.40 5.45
N LEU A 220 3.20 -18.51 5.01
CA LEU A 220 2.84 -17.50 4.03
C LEU A 220 2.35 -18.15 2.73
N ASN A 221 3.07 -19.15 2.21
CA ASN A 221 2.72 -19.80 0.95
C ASN A 221 1.33 -20.45 1.01
N ASN A 222 1.00 -21.13 2.12
CA ASN A 222 -0.33 -21.67 2.34
C ASN A 222 -1.41 -20.58 2.31
N ASN A 223 -1.17 -19.45 2.98
CA ASN A 223 -2.10 -18.32 2.98
C ASN A 223 -2.22 -17.65 1.60
N LEU A 224 -1.13 -17.54 0.84
CA LEU A 224 -1.15 -17.01 -0.52
C LEU A 224 -1.98 -17.89 -1.46
N HIS A 225 -1.88 -19.21 -1.35
CA HIS A 225 -2.73 -20.13 -2.12
C HIS A 225 -4.21 -20.02 -1.74
N PHE A 226 -4.51 -19.89 -0.45
CA PHE A 226 -5.86 -19.61 0.03
C PHE A 226 -6.43 -18.31 -0.58
N LEU A 227 -5.67 -17.20 -0.52
CA LEU A 227 -6.10 -15.92 -1.10
C LEU A 227 -6.22 -15.96 -2.62
N SER A 228 -5.33 -16.69 -3.30
CA SER A 228 -5.44 -17.00 -4.73
C SER A 228 -6.78 -17.66 -5.06
N ASN A 229 -7.24 -18.61 -4.24
CA ASN A 229 -8.53 -19.28 -4.44
C ASN A 229 -9.70 -18.30 -4.26
N LEU A 230 -9.68 -17.47 -3.20
CA LEU A 230 -10.69 -16.41 -3.01
C LEU A 230 -10.77 -15.48 -4.24
N ARG A 231 -9.61 -15.13 -4.82
CA ARG A 231 -9.56 -14.29 -6.02
C ARG A 231 -10.14 -14.98 -7.25
N LYS A 232 -9.76 -16.24 -7.50
CA LYS A 232 -10.24 -17.06 -8.63
C LYS A 232 -11.75 -17.30 -8.56
N GLU A 233 -12.28 -17.48 -7.36
CA GLU A 233 -13.71 -17.61 -7.06
C GLU A 233 -14.45 -16.26 -7.07
N LYS A 234 -13.75 -15.15 -7.30
CA LYS A 234 -14.28 -13.78 -7.32
C LYS A 234 -14.93 -13.35 -5.99
N VAL A 235 -14.48 -13.95 -4.88
CA VAL A 235 -14.85 -13.55 -3.52
C VAL A 235 -14.20 -12.21 -3.18
N ILE A 236 -12.94 -12.03 -3.57
CA ILE A 236 -12.24 -10.74 -3.58
C ILE A 236 -12.05 -10.26 -5.02
N ASN A 237 -12.05 -8.94 -5.23
CA ASN A 237 -11.95 -8.35 -6.55
C ASN A 237 -10.51 -8.24 -7.03
N GLU A 238 -9.57 -8.01 -6.11
CA GLU A 238 -8.19 -7.71 -6.41
C GLU A 238 -7.25 -8.39 -5.41
N PHE A 239 -6.27 -9.10 -5.93
CA PHE A 239 -5.20 -9.73 -5.16
C PHE A 239 -3.83 -9.23 -5.62
N ILE A 240 -3.13 -8.57 -4.71
CA ILE A 240 -1.84 -7.92 -4.95
C ILE A 240 -0.77 -8.58 -4.09
N ILE A 241 0.41 -8.80 -4.65
CA ILE A 241 1.60 -9.08 -3.86
C ILE A 241 2.62 -7.97 -4.04
N SER A 242 3.28 -7.56 -2.95
CA SER A 242 4.27 -6.49 -2.96
C SER A 242 5.66 -6.94 -2.55
N PHE A 243 6.64 -6.24 -3.13
CA PHE A 243 8.05 -6.53 -3.01
C PHE A 243 8.87 -5.25 -2.85
N VAL A 244 9.49 -5.11 -1.68
CA VAL A 244 10.45 -4.05 -1.37
C VAL A 244 11.86 -4.51 -1.77
N VAL A 245 12.33 -3.98 -2.90
CA VAL A 245 13.62 -4.29 -3.50
C VAL A 245 14.76 -3.81 -2.61
N ASN A 246 15.63 -4.74 -2.25
CA ASN A 246 16.83 -4.51 -1.46
C ASN A 246 17.96 -5.48 -1.84
N ALA A 247 19.15 -5.30 -1.27
CA ALA A 247 20.35 -6.06 -1.62
C ALA A 247 20.27 -7.56 -1.37
N ILE A 248 19.32 -8.04 -0.55
CA ILE A 248 19.11 -9.47 -0.29
C ILE A 248 18.27 -10.10 -1.39
N ASN A 249 17.25 -9.41 -1.90
CA ASN A 249 16.20 -10.03 -2.72
C ASN A 249 16.16 -9.57 -4.18
N PHE A 250 16.86 -8.51 -4.60
CA PHE A 250 16.68 -7.95 -5.95
C PHE A 250 16.89 -8.96 -7.10
N ARG A 251 17.73 -9.99 -6.89
CA ARG A 251 17.96 -11.08 -7.85
C ARG A 251 16.74 -11.98 -8.05
N GLU A 252 15.82 -12.00 -7.09
CA GLU A 252 14.61 -12.82 -7.12
C GLU A 252 13.44 -12.10 -7.79
N MET A 253 13.58 -10.84 -8.22
CA MET A 253 12.47 -10.07 -8.79
C MET A 253 11.80 -10.79 -9.99
N PRO A 254 12.53 -11.41 -10.95
CA PRO A 254 11.88 -12.17 -12.02
C PRO A 254 11.12 -13.41 -11.52
N GLU A 255 11.67 -14.15 -10.56
CA GLU A 255 10.96 -15.29 -9.94
C GLU A 255 9.71 -14.84 -9.17
N PHE A 256 9.79 -13.68 -8.52
CA PHE A 256 8.65 -13.09 -7.83
C PHE A 256 7.51 -12.75 -8.80
N VAL A 257 7.83 -12.29 -10.02
CA VAL A 257 6.83 -12.12 -11.08
C VAL A 257 6.15 -13.46 -11.42
N ARG A 258 6.93 -14.54 -11.57
CA ARG A 258 6.39 -15.87 -11.88
C ARG A 258 5.53 -16.43 -10.74
N LEU A 259 5.91 -16.18 -9.49
CA LEU A 259 5.12 -16.51 -8.32
C LEU A 259 3.75 -15.80 -8.36
N GLY A 260 3.73 -14.48 -8.57
CA GLY A 260 2.48 -13.72 -8.66
C GLY A 260 1.55 -14.20 -9.77
N LYS A 261 2.11 -14.57 -10.93
CA LYS A 261 1.35 -15.16 -12.03
C LYS A 261 0.73 -16.52 -11.65
N THR A 262 1.49 -17.37 -10.97
CA THR A 262 1.02 -18.68 -10.49
C THR A 262 -0.13 -18.55 -9.50
N LEU A 263 -0.08 -17.50 -8.66
CA LEU A 263 -1.10 -17.14 -7.69
C LEU A 263 -2.29 -16.37 -8.31
N ALA A 264 -2.28 -16.12 -9.62
CA ALA A 264 -3.29 -15.31 -10.31
C ALA A 264 -3.49 -13.92 -9.67
N CYS A 265 -2.40 -13.29 -9.22
CA CYS A 265 -2.44 -11.92 -8.72
C CYS A 265 -2.78 -10.95 -9.86
N ASP A 266 -3.64 -9.98 -9.58
CA ASP A 266 -3.96 -8.89 -10.51
C ASP A 266 -2.79 -7.91 -10.63
N GLN A 267 -2.04 -7.74 -9.54
CA GLN A 267 -0.89 -6.84 -9.50
C GLN A 267 0.29 -7.42 -8.72
N ILE A 268 1.48 -7.22 -9.26
CA ILE A 268 2.78 -7.58 -8.70
C ILE A 268 3.54 -6.27 -8.55
N TYR A 269 3.50 -5.72 -7.33
CA TYR A 269 3.97 -4.37 -7.05
C TYR A 269 5.41 -4.35 -6.53
N PHE A 270 6.27 -3.56 -7.17
CA PHE A 270 7.63 -3.34 -6.73
C PHE A 270 7.83 -1.91 -6.22
N SER A 271 8.66 -1.79 -5.18
CA SER A 271 9.14 -0.50 -4.69
C SER A 271 10.58 -0.64 -4.19
N HIS A 272 11.35 0.44 -4.18
CA HIS A 272 12.65 0.44 -3.52
C HIS A 272 12.51 0.50 -2.00
N ILE A 273 13.48 -0.09 -1.30
CA ILE A 273 13.64 0.05 0.15
C ILE A 273 13.78 1.52 0.58
N VAL A 274 13.13 1.87 1.68
CA VAL A 274 13.23 3.15 2.37
C VAL A 274 13.66 2.87 3.80
N ASP A 275 14.49 3.73 4.39
CA ASP A 275 14.83 3.62 5.82
C ASP A 275 13.77 4.29 6.69
N TRP A 276 13.08 3.49 7.50
CA TRP A 276 12.13 3.94 8.51
C TRP A 276 12.77 4.18 9.88
N GLY A 277 14.10 4.27 9.93
CA GLY A 277 14.90 4.42 11.15
C GLY A 277 15.49 3.10 11.68
N ALA A 278 15.32 2.00 10.95
CA ALA A 278 15.82 0.68 11.34
C ALA A 278 17.22 0.38 10.77
N LEU A 279 17.53 0.89 9.57
CA LEU A 279 18.75 0.54 8.85
C LEU A 279 19.92 1.47 9.20
N GLY A 280 19.65 2.76 9.38
CA GLY A 280 20.68 3.76 9.63
C GLY A 280 21.78 3.70 8.58
N LYS A 281 23.04 3.51 9.01
CA LYS A 281 24.19 3.42 8.09
C LYS A 281 24.10 2.26 7.09
N LYS A 282 23.36 1.19 7.41
CA LYS A 282 23.18 0.03 6.51
C LYS A 282 22.26 0.33 5.34
N TYR A 283 21.55 1.46 5.33
CA TYR A 283 20.62 1.80 4.25
C TYR A 283 21.33 1.79 2.89
N ASN A 284 22.50 2.42 2.77
CA ASN A 284 23.23 2.52 1.51
C ASN A 284 23.69 1.15 0.99
N GLU A 285 23.99 0.20 1.87
CA GLU A 285 24.35 -1.17 1.51
C GLU A 285 23.15 -1.97 1.00
N MET A 286 21.96 -1.69 1.55
CA MET A 286 20.71 -2.39 1.21
C MET A 286 19.98 -1.79 0.00
N ALA A 287 20.16 -0.50 -0.26
CA ALA A 287 19.46 0.26 -1.27
C ALA A 287 20.14 0.14 -2.65
N VAL A 288 19.90 -0.97 -3.36
CA VAL A 288 20.48 -1.25 -4.69
C VAL A 288 20.12 -0.23 -5.78
N HIS A 289 19.07 0.57 -5.55
CA HIS A 289 18.67 1.63 -6.45
C HIS A 289 19.58 2.86 -6.40
N LEU A 290 20.44 2.98 -5.38
CA LEU A 290 21.41 4.08 -5.27
C LEU A 290 22.60 3.83 -6.21
N PRO A 291 23.04 4.84 -6.99
CA PRO A 291 24.18 4.70 -7.90
C PRO A 291 25.48 4.23 -7.23
N GLU A 292 25.68 4.59 -5.95
CA GLU A 292 26.88 4.27 -5.18
C GLU A 292 26.88 2.83 -4.62
N ASN A 293 25.74 2.12 -4.69
CA ASN A 293 25.65 0.75 -4.21
C ASN A 293 26.40 -0.20 -5.17
N LYS A 294 27.22 -1.11 -4.62
CA LYS A 294 28.00 -2.07 -5.41
C LYS A 294 27.17 -2.98 -6.34
N TYR A 295 25.89 -3.20 -6.03
CA TYR A 295 24.98 -4.01 -6.83
C TYR A 295 24.14 -3.18 -7.81
N HIS A 296 24.35 -1.87 -7.91
CA HIS A 296 23.52 -0.99 -8.73
C HIS A 296 23.44 -1.44 -10.18
N GLN A 297 24.59 -1.70 -10.82
CA GLN A 297 24.64 -2.13 -12.22
C GLN A 297 23.93 -3.47 -12.45
N GLU A 298 24.06 -4.40 -11.52
CA GLU A 298 23.38 -5.70 -11.58
C GLU A 298 21.86 -5.55 -11.44
N PHE A 299 21.41 -4.67 -10.52
CA PHE A 299 20.00 -4.31 -10.39
C PHE A 299 19.43 -3.70 -11.68
N ILE A 300 20.16 -2.78 -12.32
CA ILE A 300 19.77 -2.22 -13.63
C ILE A 300 19.68 -3.32 -14.69
N SER A 301 20.65 -4.25 -14.71
CA SER A 301 20.64 -5.39 -15.63
C SER A 301 19.40 -6.28 -15.44
N ILE A 302 19.03 -6.60 -14.20
CA ILE A 302 17.83 -7.40 -13.91
C ILE A 302 16.56 -6.72 -14.42
N LEU A 303 16.42 -5.41 -14.29
CA LEU A 303 15.26 -4.67 -14.79
C LEU A 303 15.06 -4.77 -16.32
N THR A 304 16.04 -5.27 -17.06
CA THR A 304 15.91 -5.54 -18.50
C THR A 304 15.17 -6.83 -18.82
N ASP A 305 14.94 -7.71 -17.84
CA ASP A 305 14.21 -8.98 -17.99
C ASP A 305 12.80 -8.74 -18.57
N THR A 306 12.39 -9.60 -19.51
CA THR A 306 11.10 -9.48 -20.22
C THR A 306 9.90 -9.80 -19.32
N THR A 307 10.09 -10.49 -18.20
CA THR A 307 9.01 -10.74 -17.22
C THR A 307 8.37 -9.45 -16.71
N PHE A 308 9.14 -8.35 -16.65
CA PHE A 308 8.63 -7.03 -16.26
C PHE A 308 7.82 -6.31 -17.36
N GLU A 309 7.56 -6.95 -18.50
CA GLU A 309 6.64 -6.45 -19.54
C GLU A 309 5.21 -6.98 -19.37
N ASP A 310 4.99 -7.91 -18.45
CA ASP A 310 3.67 -8.43 -18.13
C ASP A 310 2.75 -7.33 -17.59
N SER A 311 1.49 -7.33 -18.02
CA SER A 311 0.49 -6.33 -17.62
C SER A 311 0.18 -6.34 -16.12
N SER A 312 0.43 -7.45 -15.42
CA SER A 312 0.24 -7.51 -13.96
C SER A 312 1.39 -6.86 -13.18
N VAL A 313 2.49 -6.46 -13.83
CA VAL A 313 3.67 -5.92 -13.13
C VAL A 313 3.56 -4.41 -12.98
N GLU A 314 3.62 -3.94 -11.74
CA GLU A 314 3.73 -2.51 -11.41
C GLU A 314 5.10 -2.22 -10.80
N LEU A 315 6.00 -1.64 -11.60
CA LEU A 315 7.35 -1.29 -11.16
C LEU A 315 7.40 -0.05 -10.25
N GLY A 316 6.28 0.64 -10.01
CA GLY A 316 6.18 1.73 -9.05
C GLY A 316 7.33 2.74 -9.13
N ASN A 317 7.98 2.99 -8.00
CA ASN A 317 9.07 3.97 -7.93
C ASN A 317 10.41 3.47 -8.49
N ILE A 318 10.54 2.18 -8.85
CA ILE A 318 11.75 1.63 -9.49
C ILE A 318 11.69 1.67 -11.02
N LYS A 319 10.53 1.94 -11.63
CA LYS A 319 10.37 2.04 -13.10
C LYS A 319 11.38 3.01 -13.73
N ARG A 320 11.69 4.11 -13.04
CA ARG A 320 12.65 5.14 -13.50
C ARG A 320 14.06 4.60 -13.79
N TYR A 321 14.44 3.48 -13.16
CA TYR A 321 15.75 2.87 -13.31
C TYR A 321 15.78 1.86 -14.45
N ARG A 322 14.62 1.47 -14.99
CA ARG A 322 14.55 0.55 -16.11
C ARG A 322 15.15 1.22 -17.35
N PRO A 323 16.18 0.64 -17.99
CA PRO A 323 16.73 1.19 -19.22
C PRO A 323 15.62 1.33 -20.27
N LYS A 324 15.52 2.51 -20.90
CA LYS A 324 14.65 2.67 -22.06
C LYS A 324 15.18 1.73 -23.15
N ARG A 325 14.39 0.75 -23.57
CA ARG A 325 14.70 -0.06 -24.75
C ARG A 325 14.62 0.84 -25.99
N ILE A 326 15.70 1.53 -26.33
CA ILE A 326 15.85 2.28 -27.59
C ILE A 326 16.37 1.32 -28.67
N LEU A 327 15.66 0.23 -28.93
CA LEU A 327 15.88 -0.62 -30.10
C LEU A 327 14.54 -1.28 -30.43
N ARG A 328 13.75 -0.65 -31.32
CA ARG A 328 12.81 -1.42 -32.14
C ARG A 328 13.63 -1.95 -33.30
N GLU A 329 13.59 -3.25 -33.57
CA GLU A 329 14.22 -3.84 -34.77
C GLU A 329 13.81 -3.10 -36.05
N SER A 330 12.60 -2.53 -36.07
CA SER A 330 12.08 -1.68 -37.15
C SER A 330 12.86 -0.39 -37.42
N LEU A 331 13.83 -0.01 -36.57
CA LEU A 331 14.71 1.15 -36.79
C LEU A 331 16.00 0.76 -37.55
N PHE A 332 16.26 -0.55 -37.71
CA PHE A 332 17.45 -1.11 -38.37
C PHE A 332 17.10 -2.03 -39.55
N SER A 333 15.81 -2.19 -39.86
CA SER A 333 15.29 -2.94 -41.01
C SER A 333 14.91 -2.03 -42.17
#